data_AF-X1AU66-F1
#
_entry.id   AF-X1AU66-F1
#
_cell.length_a   1.000
_cell.length_b   1.000
_cell.length_c   1.000
_cell.angle_alpha   90.00
_cell.angle_beta   90.00
_cell.angle_gamma   90.00
#
_symmetry.space_group_name_H-M   'P 1'
#
loop_
_entity.id
_entity.type
_entity.pdbx_description
1 polymer ?
#
loop_
_entity_poly.entity_id
_entity_poly.type
_entity_poly.pdbx_seq_one_letter_code
_entity_poly.pdbx_strand_id
1 'polypeptide(L)'
;VISMQWHEDFLEWFGFNVIYSYGPPESISAQDIVNISLAASNNEVSTIVDNLQSGTDFGARISSESGSIHVIFTNFPGAIPNTESYLDMITYNIQKLTNGISTYEFKQGEIFKLENKIIDIEIFDISFGDVSKCVGQAPGGII
;
A
#
# COMPACT_ATOMS: atom_id res chain seq x y z
N VAL A 1 1.04 9.24 -1.46
CA VAL A 1 0.07 8.81 -2.51
C VAL A 1 0.75 8.92 -3.86
N ILE A 2 0.47 8.02 -4.79
CA ILE A 2 0.81 8.19 -6.20
C ILE A 2 -0.52 8.29 -6.95
N SER A 3 -0.64 9.23 -7.88
CA SER A 3 -1.90 9.48 -8.57
C SER A 3 -1.73 9.72 -10.05
N MET A 4 -2.75 9.40 -10.83
CA MET A 4 -2.84 9.92 -12.18
C MET A 4 -2.97 11.46 -12.12
N GLN A 5 -2.27 12.17 -13.02
CA GLN A 5 -2.06 13.62 -12.99
C GLN A 5 -3.35 14.45 -12.89
N TRP A 6 -4.48 13.93 -13.39
CA TRP A 6 -5.79 14.60 -13.32
C TRP A 6 -6.32 14.82 -11.89
N HIS A 7 -5.76 14.10 -10.92
CA HIS A 7 -6.19 14.13 -9.52
C HIS A 7 -5.13 14.67 -8.57
N GLU A 8 -3.94 15.05 -9.06
CA GLU A 8 -2.82 15.53 -8.25
C GLU A 8 -3.22 16.74 -7.41
N ASP A 9 -3.59 17.86 -8.05
CA ASP A 9 -3.99 19.10 -7.37
C ASP A 9 -5.13 18.88 -6.37
N PHE A 10 -6.09 18.02 -6.73
CA PHE A 10 -7.23 17.70 -5.88
C PHE A 10 -6.78 16.98 -4.60
N LEU A 11 -5.92 15.97 -4.73
CA LEU A 11 -5.40 15.20 -3.59
C LEU A 11 -4.47 16.06 -2.72
N GLU A 12 -3.61 16.87 -3.33
CA GLU A 12 -2.78 17.82 -2.59
C GLU A 12 -3.61 18.82 -1.80
N TRP A 13 -4.69 19.36 -2.40
CA TRP A 13 -5.62 20.25 -1.72
C TRP A 13 -6.30 19.60 -0.51
N PHE A 14 -6.57 18.29 -0.57
CA PHE A 14 -7.07 17.50 0.57
C PHE A 14 -6.00 17.21 1.65
N GLY A 15 -4.75 17.64 1.43
CA GLY A 15 -3.64 17.46 2.37
C GLY A 15 -2.88 16.16 2.19
N PHE A 16 -3.08 15.44 1.08
CA PHE A 16 -2.27 14.26 0.78
C PHE A 16 -0.91 14.68 0.23
N ASN A 17 0.14 13.99 0.68
CA ASN A 17 1.45 14.07 0.06
C ASN A 17 1.46 13.21 -1.22
N VAL A 18 1.33 13.86 -2.38
CA VAL A 18 1.46 13.22 -3.69
C VAL A 18 2.94 13.19 -4.05
N ILE A 19 3.55 11.99 -4.03
CA ILE A 19 5.00 11.85 -4.23
C ILE A 19 5.38 11.66 -5.69
N TYR A 20 4.42 11.23 -6.52
CA TYR A 20 4.56 11.03 -7.95
C TYR A 20 3.19 11.17 -8.61
N SER A 21 3.17 11.77 -9.80
CA SER A 21 2.03 11.74 -10.70
C SER A 21 2.40 11.14 -12.06
N TYR A 22 1.40 10.55 -12.73
CA TYR A 22 1.58 9.95 -14.06
C TYR A 22 0.42 10.26 -15.00
N GLY A 23 0.70 10.32 -16.30
CA GLY A 23 -0.32 10.47 -17.35
C GLY A 23 -1.08 9.16 -17.63
N PRO A 24 -1.99 9.13 -18.61
CA PRO A 24 -2.65 7.89 -19.01
C PRO A 24 -1.64 6.84 -19.51
N PRO A 25 -1.94 5.52 -19.46
CA PRO A 25 -0.97 4.44 -19.69
C PRO A 25 -0.16 4.56 -20.98
N GLU A 26 -0.76 5.07 -22.06
CA GLU A 26 -0.11 5.30 -23.36
C GLU A 26 0.94 6.42 -23.35
N SER A 27 0.94 7.27 -22.33
CA SER A 27 1.86 8.41 -22.18
C SER A 27 3.01 8.15 -21.21
N ILE A 28 2.98 7.03 -20.48
CA ILE A 28 3.98 6.72 -19.45
C ILE A 28 5.23 6.15 -20.12
N SER A 29 6.39 6.78 -19.88
CA SER A 29 7.65 6.27 -20.41
C SER A 29 8.13 5.03 -19.63
N ALA A 30 8.98 4.20 -20.24
CA ALA A 30 9.59 3.07 -19.54
C ALA A 30 10.39 3.49 -18.31
N GLN A 31 11.00 4.67 -18.32
CA GLN A 31 11.72 5.22 -17.18
C GLN A 31 10.78 5.61 -16.05
N ASP A 32 9.64 6.22 -16.36
CA ASP A 32 8.63 6.58 -15.36
C ASP A 32 8.05 5.34 -14.70
N ILE A 33 7.80 4.28 -15.45
CA ILE A 33 7.36 2.98 -14.89
C ILE A 33 8.34 2.50 -13.82
N VAL A 34 9.64 2.50 -14.11
CA VAL A 34 10.68 2.07 -13.16
C VAL A 34 10.71 2.99 -11.94
N ASN A 35 10.68 4.31 -12.14
CA ASN A 35 10.74 5.27 -11.04
C ASN A 35 9.53 5.16 -10.11
N ILE A 36 8.33 5.03 -10.69
CA ILE A 36 7.08 4.87 -9.95
C ILE A 36 7.06 3.55 -9.19
N SER A 37 7.45 2.43 -9.81
CA SER A 37 7.56 1.13 -9.13
C SER A 37 8.51 1.20 -7.94
N LEU A 38 9.70 1.81 -8.11
CA LEU A 38 10.66 1.98 -7.01
C LEU A 38 10.12 2.89 -5.92
N ALA A 39 9.46 3.99 -6.29
CA ALA A 39 8.87 4.91 -5.33
C ALA A 39 7.75 4.25 -4.51
N ALA A 40 6.90 3.45 -5.15
CA ALA A 40 5.82 2.71 -4.50
C ALA A 40 6.34 1.69 -3.49
N SER A 41 7.42 0.98 -3.81
CA SER A 41 8.01 -0.01 -2.92
C SER A 41 8.83 0.60 -1.77
N ASN A 42 9.43 1.78 -1.96
CA ASN A 42 10.36 2.35 -0.98
C ASN A 42 9.75 3.38 -0.03
N ASN A 43 8.67 4.08 -0.41
CA ASN A 43 8.19 5.27 0.31
C ASN A 43 6.87 5.06 1.08
N GLU A 44 6.61 3.86 1.62
CA GLU A 44 5.36 3.53 2.34
C GLU A 44 4.11 4.13 1.65
N VAL A 45 3.97 3.86 0.35
CA VAL A 45 2.84 4.40 -0.39
C VAL A 45 1.57 3.71 0.07
N SER A 46 0.64 4.48 0.62
CA SER A 46 -0.64 3.93 1.08
C SER A 46 -1.61 3.64 -0.06
N THR A 47 -1.59 4.46 -1.11
CA THR A 47 -2.63 4.45 -2.14
C THR A 47 -2.08 4.87 -3.51
N ILE A 48 -2.54 4.16 -4.53
CA ILE A 48 -2.40 4.48 -5.95
C ILE A 48 -3.78 4.88 -6.49
N VAL A 49 -3.90 6.07 -7.07
CA VAL A 49 -5.17 6.62 -7.56
C VAL A 49 -5.17 6.70 -9.08
N ASP A 50 -6.02 5.89 -9.73
CA ASP A 50 -6.25 5.96 -11.18
C ASP A 50 -7.52 6.74 -11.52
N ASN A 51 -7.59 7.21 -12.77
CA ASN A 51 -8.81 7.74 -13.37
C ASN A 51 -9.45 6.69 -14.27
N LEU A 52 -10.71 6.32 -13.97
CA LEU A 52 -11.47 5.27 -14.68
C LEU A 52 -11.42 5.43 -16.20
N GLN A 53 -11.59 6.66 -16.68
CA GLN A 53 -11.69 6.96 -18.12
C GLN A 53 -10.34 7.02 -18.83
N SER A 54 -9.25 7.03 -18.08
CA SER A 54 -7.89 7.00 -18.60
C SER A 54 -7.25 5.62 -18.48
N GLY A 55 -7.98 4.63 -17.98
CA GLY A 55 -7.48 3.27 -17.78
C GLY A 55 -6.89 3.06 -16.38
N THR A 56 -6.96 1.81 -15.91
CA THR A 56 -6.69 1.43 -14.53
C THR A 56 -5.63 0.34 -14.38
N ASP A 57 -5.12 -0.19 -15.50
CA ASP A 57 -4.25 -1.36 -15.49
C ASP A 57 -2.87 -1.06 -14.90
N PHE A 58 -2.36 0.16 -15.14
CA PHE A 58 -1.07 0.58 -14.62
C PHE A 58 -1.09 0.70 -13.09
N GLY A 59 -2.04 1.45 -12.52
CA GLY A 59 -2.13 1.58 -11.06
C GLY A 59 -2.49 0.26 -10.38
N ALA A 60 -3.31 -0.58 -11.02
CA ALA A 60 -3.59 -1.94 -10.54
C ALA A 60 -2.29 -2.75 -10.41
N ARG A 61 -1.43 -2.74 -11.43
CA ARG A 61 -0.13 -3.42 -11.39
C ARG A 61 0.77 -2.88 -10.27
N ILE A 62 0.95 -1.56 -10.19
CA ILE A 62 1.82 -0.95 -9.17
C ILE A 62 1.33 -1.24 -7.74
N SER A 63 0.02 -1.17 -7.51
CA SER A 63 -0.56 -1.47 -6.20
C SER A 63 -0.37 -2.93 -5.78
N SER A 64 -0.53 -3.86 -6.72
CA SER A 64 -0.29 -5.29 -6.50
C SER A 64 1.15 -5.58 -6.10
N GLU A 65 2.12 -4.90 -6.72
CA GLU A 65 3.55 -5.13 -6.47
C GLU A 65 4.01 -4.49 -5.15
N SER A 66 3.46 -3.33 -4.80
CA SER A 66 3.86 -2.56 -3.62
C SER A 66 3.04 -2.87 -2.36
N GLY A 67 1.90 -3.56 -2.48
CA GLY A 67 0.95 -3.74 -1.38
C GLY A 67 0.12 -2.50 -1.06
N SER A 68 0.25 -1.43 -1.85
CA SER A 68 -0.58 -0.23 -1.77
C SER A 68 -2.05 -0.54 -2.08
N ILE A 69 -2.97 0.34 -1.68
CA ILE A 69 -4.37 0.21 -2.08
C ILE A 69 -4.60 0.88 -3.43
N HIS A 70 -5.28 0.18 -4.34
CA HIS A 70 -5.73 0.75 -5.60
C HIS A 70 -7.09 1.42 -5.44
N VAL A 71 -7.17 2.70 -5.77
CA VAL A 71 -8.40 3.48 -5.77
C VAL A 71 -8.63 4.02 -7.18
N ILE A 72 -9.86 3.91 -7.66
CA ILE A 72 -10.24 4.37 -9.00
C ILE A 72 -11.25 5.50 -8.82
N PHE A 73 -10.87 6.68 -9.28
CA PHE A 73 -11.75 7.84 -9.37
C PHE A 73 -12.46 7.86 -10.71
N THR A 74 -13.61 8.53 -10.75
CA THR A 74 -14.24 8.97 -12.00
C THR A 74 -14.26 10.50 -12.06
N ASN A 75 -14.03 11.06 -13.24
CA ASN A 75 -14.16 12.49 -13.51
C ASN A 75 -15.44 12.87 -14.29
N PHE A 76 -16.27 11.89 -14.66
CA PHE A 76 -17.57 12.12 -15.31
C PHE A 76 -18.72 11.70 -14.38
N PRO A 77 -19.65 12.63 -14.06
CA PRO A 77 -20.90 12.28 -13.39
C PRO A 77 -21.70 11.26 -14.20
N GLY A 78 -22.27 10.27 -13.50
CA GLY A 78 -23.04 9.19 -14.09
C GLY A 78 -22.21 8.05 -14.70
N ALA A 79 -20.88 8.11 -14.64
CA ALA A 79 -20.03 7.00 -15.10
C ALA A 79 -20.16 5.74 -14.22
N ILE A 80 -20.54 5.93 -12.95
CA ILE A 80 -20.84 4.86 -11.98
C ILE A 80 -22.29 5.04 -11.50
N PRO A 81 -23.04 3.95 -11.23
CA PRO A 81 -24.39 4.08 -10.69
C PRO A 81 -24.44 4.94 -9.41
N ASN A 82 -25.43 5.84 -9.31
CA ASN A 82 -25.62 6.77 -8.19
C ASN A 82 -24.55 7.87 -8.09
N THR A 83 -23.97 8.29 -9.22
CA THR A 83 -22.99 9.40 -9.28
C THR A 83 -23.40 10.48 -10.27
N GLU A 84 -24.69 10.67 -10.51
CA GLU A 84 -25.25 11.48 -11.60
C GLU A 84 -24.94 12.97 -11.47
N SER A 85 -24.79 13.48 -10.25
CA SER A 85 -24.33 14.85 -10.02
C SER A 85 -22.83 14.92 -9.73
N TYR A 86 -22.24 16.10 -9.93
CA TYR A 86 -20.84 16.35 -9.57
C TYR A 86 -20.57 16.08 -8.08
N LEU A 87 -21.50 16.47 -7.19
CA LEU A 87 -21.34 16.23 -5.76
C LEU A 87 -21.42 14.75 -5.41
N ASP A 88 -22.30 13.99 -6.06
CA ASP A 88 -22.40 12.54 -5.85
C ASP A 88 -21.13 11.82 -6.32
N MET A 89 -20.61 12.21 -7.49
CA MET A 89 -19.34 11.70 -8.02
C MET A 89 -18.15 12.00 -7.08
N ILE A 90 -18.02 13.24 -6.61
CA ILE A 90 -16.95 13.60 -5.67
C ILE A 90 -17.12 12.84 -4.34
N THR A 91 -18.35 12.74 -3.83
CA THR A 91 -18.65 11.97 -2.62
C THR A 91 -18.25 10.51 -2.79
N TYR A 92 -18.57 9.91 -3.92
CA TYR A 92 -18.16 8.54 -4.26
C TYR A 92 -16.63 8.39 -4.28
N ASN A 93 -15.91 9.27 -4.98
CA ASN A 93 -14.45 9.22 -5.07
C ASN A 93 -13.80 9.33 -3.68
N ILE A 94 -14.26 10.27 -2.85
CA ILE A 94 -13.74 10.45 -1.49
C ILE A 94 -14.06 9.24 -0.63
N GLN A 95 -15.27 8.67 -0.70
CA GLN A 95 -15.59 7.44 0.03
C GLN A 95 -14.69 6.27 -0.38
N LYS A 96 -14.37 6.13 -1.67
CA LYS A 96 -13.42 5.11 -2.15
C LYS A 96 -12.03 5.35 -1.58
N LEU A 97 -11.56 6.59 -1.57
CA LEU A 97 -10.27 6.96 -1.01
C LEU A 97 -10.20 6.68 0.50
N THR A 98 -11.17 7.14 1.29
CA THR A 98 -11.18 6.95 2.75
C THR A 98 -11.28 5.50 3.15
N ASN A 99 -12.10 4.71 2.44
CA ASN A 99 -12.20 3.26 2.67
C ASN A 99 -10.89 2.57 2.31
N GLY A 100 -10.24 3.01 1.23
CA GLY A 100 -8.93 2.51 0.82
C GLY A 100 -7.86 2.76 1.89
N ILE A 101 -7.77 3.99 2.38
CA ILE A 101 -6.82 4.37 3.45
C ILE A 101 -7.06 3.56 4.72
N SER A 102 -8.32 3.48 5.17
CA SER A 102 -8.69 2.67 6.35
C SER A 102 -8.26 1.21 6.20
N THR A 103 -8.41 0.66 4.97
CA THR A 103 -7.97 -0.71 4.66
C THR A 103 -6.46 -0.84 4.71
N TYR A 104 -5.71 0.14 4.20
CA TYR A 104 -4.26 0.15 4.27
C TYR A 104 -3.78 0.18 5.72
N GLU A 105 -4.27 1.11 6.53
CA GLU A 105 -3.92 1.25 7.94
C GLU A 105 -4.21 -0.03 8.74
N PHE A 106 -5.37 -0.65 8.49
CA PHE A 106 -5.70 -1.93 9.09
C PHE A 106 -4.69 -3.02 8.72
N LYS A 107 -4.34 -3.14 7.43
CA LYS A 107 -3.33 -4.12 6.97
C LYS A 107 -1.97 -3.88 7.61
N GLN A 108 -1.51 -2.63 7.66
CA GLN A 108 -0.24 -2.29 8.32
C GLN A 108 -0.24 -2.66 9.80
N GLY A 109 -1.35 -2.41 10.50
CA GLY A 109 -1.51 -2.82 11.90
C GLY A 109 -1.46 -4.34 12.11
N GLU A 110 -2.07 -5.12 11.23
CA GLU A 110 -2.01 -6.59 11.29
C GLU A 110 -0.62 -7.13 10.95
N ILE A 111 0.04 -6.57 9.92
CA ILE A 111 1.43 -6.92 9.57
C ILE A 111 2.35 -6.67 10.76
N PHE A 112 2.28 -5.49 11.36
CA PHE A 112 3.08 -5.14 12.54
C PHE A 112 2.86 -6.12 13.71
N LYS A 113 1.61 -6.52 13.99
CA LYS A 113 1.32 -7.52 15.03
C LYS A 113 1.93 -8.89 14.71
N LEU A 114 1.90 -9.31 13.45
CA LEU A 114 2.45 -10.59 13.02
C LEU A 114 3.98 -10.58 13.07
N GLU A 115 4.62 -9.51 12.62
CA GLU A 115 6.07 -9.33 12.70
C GLU A 115 6.57 -9.38 14.14
N ASN A 116 5.90 -8.71 15.07
CA ASN A 116 6.25 -8.79 16.50
C ASN A 116 6.12 -10.21 17.06
N LYS A 117 5.09 -10.97 16.66
CA LYS A 117 4.95 -12.37 17.07
C LYS A 117 6.06 -13.26 16.52
N ILE A 118 6.52 -13.01 15.29
CA ILE A 118 7.66 -13.74 14.71
C ILE A 118 8.92 -13.46 15.53
N ILE A 119 9.17 -12.20 15.87
CA ILE A 119 10.31 -11.80 16.71
C ILE A 119 10.26 -12.48 18.08
N ASP A 120 9.10 -12.49 18.74
CA ASP A 120 8.91 -13.15 20.04
C ASP A 120 9.23 -14.65 19.97
N ILE A 121 8.83 -15.33 18.89
CA ILE A 121 9.11 -16.75 18.65
C ILE A 121 10.61 -16.98 18.40
N GLU A 122 11.25 -16.17 17.58
CA GLU A 122 12.70 -16.29 17.29
C GLU A 122 13.54 -16.10 18.57
N ILE A 123 13.17 -15.13 19.42
CA ILE A 123 13.84 -14.92 20.71
C ILE A 123 13.67 -16.13 21.63
N PHE A 124 12.47 -16.71 21.66
CA PHE A 124 12.19 -17.90 22.46
C PHE A 124 13.03 -19.11 22.00
N ASP A 125 13.14 -19.34 20.69
CA ASP A 125 13.96 -20.43 20.13
C ASP A 125 15.45 -20.26 20.41
N ILE A 126 15.99 -19.03 20.31
CA ILE A 126 17.38 -18.74 20.69
C ILE A 126 17.62 -19.06 22.17
N SER A 127 16.72 -18.58 23.04
CA SER A 127 16.80 -18.85 24.48
C SER A 127 16.76 -20.35 24.78
N PHE A 128 15.90 -21.13 24.10
CA PHE A 128 15.83 -22.58 24.31
C PHE A 128 17.03 -23.34 23.73
N GLY A 129 17.57 -22.90 22.59
CA GLY A 129 18.76 -23.48 21.96
C GLY A 129 20.01 -23.34 22.83
N ASP A 130 20.18 -22.19 23.49
CA ASP A 130 21.30 -21.97 24.41
C ASP A 130 21.15 -22.78 25.71
N VAL A 131 19.93 -22.93 26.23
CA VAL A 131 19.66 -23.81 27.38
C VAL A 131 19.98 -25.27 27.05
N SER A 132 19.62 -25.77 25.86
CA SER A 132 19.96 -27.14 25.43
C SER A 132 21.47 -27.39 25.32
N LYS A 133 22.25 -26.41 24.85
CA LYS A 133 23.72 -26.54 24.81
C LYS A 133 24.35 -26.60 26.21
N CYS A 134 23.81 -25.85 27.17
CA CYS A 134 24.27 -25.89 28.55
C CYS A 134 23.96 -27.23 29.25
N VAL A 135 22.82 -27.85 28.94
CA VAL A 135 22.44 -29.15 29.53
C VAL A 135 23.24 -30.33 28.94
N GLY A 136 23.68 -30.24 27.67
CA GLY A 136 24.51 -31.27 27.02
C GLY A 136 25.99 -31.31 27.43
N GLN A 137 26.44 -30.39 28.30
CA GLN A 137 27.84 -30.22 28.70
C GLN A 137 28.11 -30.52 30.18
N ALA A 138 27.20 -31.21 30.87
CA ALA A 138 27.51 -31.82 32.16
C ALA A 138 28.46 -33.01 31.92
N PRO A 139 29.74 -32.96 32.35
CA PRO A 139 30.63 -34.08 32.21
C PRO A 139 30.11 -35.22 33.08
N GLY A 140 30.00 -36.41 32.49
CA GLY A 140 29.84 -37.62 33.26
C GLY A 140 30.97 -37.73 34.30
N GLY A 141 30.58 -38.02 35.54
CA GLY A 141 31.47 -38.43 36.61
C GLY A 141 31.42 -37.49 37.83
N ILE A 142 30.91 -38.00 38.94
CA ILE A 142 31.71 -38.47 40.08
C ILE A 142 30.81 -39.41 40.89
N ILE A 143 31.25 -40.69 40.92
CA ILE A 143 31.17 -41.73 41.96
C ILE A 143 29.83 -41.93 42.69
#